data_AF-A0A849ZAV0-F1
#
_entry.id   AF-A0A849ZAV0-F1
#
_cell.length_a   1.000
_cell.length_b   1.000
_cell.length_c   1.000
_cell.angle_alpha   90.00
_cell.angle_beta   90.00
_cell.angle_gamma   90.00
#
_symmetry.space_group_name_H-M   'P 1'
#
loop_
_entity.id
_entity.type
_entity.pdbx_description
1 polymer ?
#
loop_
_entity_poly.entity_id
_entity_poly.type
_entity_poly.pdbx_seq_one_letter_code
_entity_poly.pdbx_strand_id
1 'polypeptide(L)'
;MRRLISLAFCSLALALGTGCGSLLEDRCDAICECENCGDREREACETEVDGDYQIADIYGCTDQLEAYFECQLQEYQCDNRQYRDDPDAAKCVRAAEDYEGCRQNTSARDRGPYGNPGPQSE
;
A
#
# COMPACT_ATOMS: atom_id res chain seq x y z
N MET A 1 -54.46 -1.63 -21.29
CA MET A 1 -53.31 -2.21 -22.02
C MET A 1 -52.06 -2.02 -21.17
N ARG A 2 -51.49 -3.13 -20.69
CA ARG A 2 -50.25 -3.21 -19.91
C ARG A 2 -49.04 -2.92 -20.80
N ARG A 3 -48.17 -2.00 -20.41
CA ARG A 3 -46.73 -1.93 -20.76
C ARG A 3 -46.03 -1.24 -19.57
N LEU A 4 -45.80 -1.94 -18.47
CA LEU A 4 -44.56 -2.69 -18.15
C LEU A 4 -43.29 -1.91 -18.51
N ILE A 5 -42.81 -1.15 -17.51
CA ILE A 5 -41.46 -1.19 -16.94
C ILE A 5 -40.30 -1.08 -17.95
N SER A 6 -39.67 0.09 -18.00
CA SER A 6 -38.25 0.22 -18.34
C SER A 6 -37.53 0.88 -17.17
N LEU A 7 -37.28 0.07 -16.14
CA LEU A 7 -36.25 0.33 -15.14
C LEU A 7 -34.90 0.20 -15.86
N ALA A 8 -34.38 1.33 -16.37
CA ALA A 8 -33.00 1.43 -16.81
C ALA A 8 -32.12 1.40 -15.55
N PHE A 9 -31.81 0.19 -15.11
CA PHE A 9 -30.79 -0.11 -14.12
C PHE A 9 -29.43 0.22 -14.76
N CYS A 10 -29.01 1.49 -14.70
CA CYS A 10 -27.61 1.86 -14.91
C CYS A 10 -26.83 1.39 -13.69
N SER A 11 -26.50 0.10 -13.67
CA SER A 11 -25.44 -0.45 -12.83
C SER A 11 -24.14 0.26 -13.23
N LEU A 12 -23.82 1.34 -12.52
CA LEU A 12 -22.48 1.89 -12.52
C LEU A 12 -21.61 0.85 -11.80
N ALA A 13 -21.10 -0.11 -12.58
CA ALA A 13 -20.08 -1.02 -12.12
C ALA A 13 -18.86 -0.16 -11.75
N LEU A 14 -18.59 -0.03 -10.46
CA LEU A 14 -17.27 0.32 -9.98
C LEU A 14 -16.35 -0.79 -10.46
N ALA A 15 -15.72 -0.60 -11.62
CA ALA A 15 -14.56 -1.35 -12.01
C ALA A 15 -13.37 -0.85 -11.20
N LEU A 16 -13.35 -1.15 -9.90
CA LEU A 16 -12.10 -1.32 -9.18
C LEU A 16 -11.64 -2.73 -9.52
N GLY A 17 -11.14 -2.88 -10.76
CA GLY A 17 -10.37 -4.04 -11.15
C GLY A 17 -9.02 -3.92 -10.46
N THR A 18 -8.96 -4.22 -9.16
CA THR A 18 -7.76 -4.85 -8.62
C THR A 18 -7.66 -6.18 -9.35
N GLY A 19 -6.65 -6.31 -10.20
CA GLY A 19 -6.29 -7.63 -10.69
C GLY A 19 -6.13 -8.54 -9.47
N CYS A 20 -6.47 -9.83 -9.59
CA CYS A 20 -6.13 -10.82 -8.57
C CYS A 20 -4.61 -11.09 -8.54
N GLY A 21 -3.77 -10.05 -8.69
CA GLY A 21 -2.35 -10.05 -8.40
C GLY A 21 -2.18 -9.61 -6.95
N SER A 22 -1.18 -10.15 -6.26
CA SER A 22 -0.85 -9.66 -4.94
C SER A 22 -0.21 -8.28 -5.06
N LEU A 23 -0.56 -7.35 -4.18
CA LEU A 23 0.07 -6.02 -4.13
C LEU A 23 1.61 -6.12 -3.95
N LEU A 24 2.07 -7.23 -3.38
CA LEU A 24 3.47 -7.63 -3.32
C LEU A 24 4.09 -7.77 -4.72
N GLU A 25 3.48 -8.60 -5.58
CA GLU A 25 3.94 -8.79 -6.96
C GLU A 25 3.86 -7.49 -7.75
N ASP A 26 2.76 -6.73 -7.62
CA ASP A 26 2.58 -5.46 -8.32
C ASP A 26 3.69 -4.45 -7.98
N ARG A 27 4.11 -4.39 -6.70
CA ARG A 27 5.19 -3.52 -6.25
C ARG A 27 6.53 -3.92 -6.85
N CYS A 28 6.86 -5.20 -6.84
CA CYS A 28 8.12 -5.67 -7.41
C CYS A 28 8.14 -5.59 -8.93
N ASP A 29 7.01 -5.80 -9.59
CA ASP A 29 6.90 -5.61 -11.03
C ASP A 29 7.11 -4.13 -11.39
N ALA A 30 6.50 -3.18 -10.67
CA ALA A 30 6.73 -1.74 -10.90
C ALA A 30 8.19 -1.31 -10.72
N ILE A 31 8.85 -1.80 -9.66
CA ILE A 31 10.29 -1.56 -9.42
C ILE A 31 11.11 -2.14 -10.57
N CYS A 32 10.86 -3.39 -10.92
CA CYS A 32 11.68 -4.10 -11.90
C CYS A 32 11.46 -3.69 -13.35
N GLU A 33 10.25 -3.24 -13.70
CA GLU A 33 9.98 -2.58 -14.96
C GLU A 33 10.77 -1.26 -15.08
N CYS A 34 10.91 -0.51 -13.98
CA CYS A 34 11.69 0.72 -13.97
C CYS A 34 13.21 0.49 -14.03
N GLU A 35 13.69 -0.42 -13.18
CA GLU A 35 15.14 -0.61 -12.96
C GLU A 35 15.76 -1.66 -13.88
N ASN A 36 14.93 -2.39 -14.64
CA ASN A 36 15.32 -3.51 -15.48
C ASN A 36 16.08 -4.58 -14.65
N CYS A 37 15.40 -5.07 -13.61
CA CYS A 37 15.89 -6.16 -12.75
C CYS A 37 16.21 -7.43 -13.55
N GLY A 38 17.16 -8.23 -13.05
CA GLY A 38 17.22 -9.65 -13.36
C GLY A 38 16.44 -10.48 -12.32
N ASP A 39 16.46 -11.80 -12.49
CA ASP A 39 15.71 -12.72 -11.62
C ASP A 39 16.11 -12.59 -10.14
N ARG A 40 17.41 -12.35 -9.88
CA ARG A 40 17.94 -12.21 -8.52
C ARG A 40 17.46 -10.93 -7.85
N GLU A 41 17.43 -9.82 -8.58
CA GLU A 41 16.93 -8.55 -8.07
C GLU A 41 15.42 -8.62 -7.80
N ARG A 42 14.66 -9.32 -8.66
CA ARG A 42 13.23 -9.57 -8.44
C ARG A 42 12.97 -10.42 -7.19
N GLU A 43 13.70 -11.51 -7.00
CA GLU A 43 13.59 -12.36 -5.80
C GLU A 43 13.94 -11.59 -4.51
N ALA A 44 14.95 -10.71 -4.58
CA ALA A 44 15.29 -9.83 -3.46
C ALA A 44 14.16 -8.86 -3.14
N CYS A 45 13.55 -8.23 -4.15
CA CYS A 45 12.38 -7.38 -3.96
C CYS A 45 11.22 -8.14 -3.31
N GLU A 46 10.86 -9.32 -3.83
CA GLU A 46 9.76 -10.12 -3.28
C GLU A 46 10.00 -10.48 -1.81
N THR A 47 11.26 -10.81 -1.47
CA THR A 47 11.66 -11.10 -0.08
C THR A 47 11.54 -9.88 0.83
N GLU A 48 11.92 -8.69 0.35
CA GLU A 48 11.81 -7.45 1.13
C GLU A 48 10.35 -7.06 1.36
N VAL A 49 9.53 -7.10 0.32
CA VAL A 49 8.10 -6.76 0.41
C VAL A 49 7.35 -7.77 1.27
N ASP A 50 7.62 -9.08 1.14
CA ASP A 50 7.08 -10.11 2.04
C ASP A 50 7.49 -9.86 3.50
N GLY A 51 8.73 -9.42 3.73
CA GLY A 51 9.22 -9.02 5.06
C GLY A 51 8.40 -7.89 5.68
N ASP A 52 8.03 -6.88 4.89
CA ASP A 52 7.16 -5.79 5.33
C ASP A 52 5.76 -6.31 5.70
N TYR A 53 5.20 -7.23 4.90
CA TYR A 53 3.93 -7.89 5.20
C TYR A 53 3.99 -8.71 6.49
N GLN A 54 5.06 -9.48 6.72
CA GLN A 54 5.24 -10.23 7.96
C GLN A 54 5.32 -9.30 9.18
N ILE A 55 6.04 -8.17 9.05
CA ILE A 55 6.10 -7.17 10.12
C ILE A 55 4.71 -6.59 10.37
N ALA A 56 3.99 -6.18 9.33
CA ALA A 56 2.65 -5.64 9.46
C ALA A 56 1.68 -6.65 10.09
N ASP A 57 1.72 -7.92 9.69
CA ASP A 57 0.90 -9.00 10.25
C ASP A 57 1.17 -9.20 11.75
N ILE A 58 2.43 -9.20 12.18
CA ILE A 58 2.83 -9.27 13.60
C ILE A 58 2.17 -8.15 14.43
N TYR A 59 2.03 -6.95 13.86
CA TYR A 59 1.40 -5.81 14.51
C TYR A 59 -0.11 -5.67 14.22
N GLY A 60 -0.69 -6.57 13.41
CA GLY A 60 -2.08 -6.48 12.95
C GLY A 60 -2.36 -5.24 12.08
N CYS A 61 -1.34 -4.77 11.34
CA CYS A 61 -1.34 -3.53 10.56
C CYS A 61 -1.31 -3.75 9.05
N THR A 62 -1.68 -4.96 8.58
CA THR A 62 -1.61 -5.34 7.16
C THR A 62 -2.45 -4.43 6.28
N ASP A 63 -3.68 -4.10 6.69
CA ASP A 63 -4.57 -3.21 5.93
C ASP A 63 -3.95 -1.81 5.71
N GLN A 64 -3.23 -1.27 6.71
CA GLN A 64 -2.58 0.03 6.61
C GLN A 64 -1.33 -0.03 5.73
N LEU A 65 -0.59 -1.15 5.78
CA LEU A 65 0.54 -1.38 4.87
C LEU A 65 0.05 -1.45 3.42
N GLU A 66 -1.03 -2.20 3.15
CA GLU A 66 -1.61 -2.32 1.82
C GLU A 66 -2.06 -0.96 1.30
N ALA A 67 -2.77 -0.17 2.10
CA ALA A 67 -3.16 1.19 1.72
C ALA A 67 -1.96 2.09 1.41
N TYR A 68 -0.87 1.95 2.16
CA TYR A 68 0.38 2.67 1.91
C TYR A 68 1.04 2.25 0.59
N PHE A 69 1.19 0.95 0.35
CA PHE A 69 1.76 0.42 -0.88
C PHE A 69 0.91 0.70 -2.12
N GLU A 70 -0.41 0.65 -2.02
CA GLU A 70 -1.33 1.06 -3.08
C GLU A 70 -1.09 2.52 -3.47
N CYS A 71 -0.93 3.41 -2.49
CA CYS A 71 -0.65 4.81 -2.77
C CYS A 71 0.70 4.99 -3.45
N GLN A 72 1.74 4.30 -2.96
CA GLN A 72 3.07 4.36 -3.57
C GLN A 72 3.05 3.86 -5.02
N LEU A 73 2.33 2.78 -5.30
CA LEU A 73 2.17 2.25 -6.67
C LEU A 73 1.41 3.20 -7.60
N GLN A 74 0.55 4.07 -7.08
CA GLN A 74 -0.15 5.06 -7.89
C GLN A 74 0.70 6.31 -8.17
N GLU A 75 1.65 6.61 -7.29
CA GLU A 75 2.38 7.88 -7.29
C GLU A 75 3.88 7.74 -7.56
N TYR A 76 4.42 6.52 -7.68
CA TYR A 76 5.84 6.30 -7.91
C TYR A 76 6.38 7.03 -9.15
N GLN A 77 7.68 7.33 -9.10
CA GLN A 77 8.42 7.92 -10.20
C GLN A 77 9.50 6.95 -10.68
N CYS A 78 9.69 6.92 -12.00
CA CYS A 78 10.76 6.18 -12.63
C CYS A 78 11.64 7.13 -13.44
N ASP A 79 12.76 7.55 -12.86
CA ASP A 79 13.69 8.48 -13.48
C ASP A 79 15.08 7.86 -13.64
N ASN A 80 15.60 7.88 -14.86
CA ASN A 80 16.92 7.32 -15.18
C ASN A 80 17.12 5.86 -14.73
N ARG A 81 16.05 5.03 -14.79
CA ARG A 81 16.04 3.64 -14.30
C ARG A 81 16.28 3.53 -12.79
N GLN A 82 15.79 4.50 -12.04
CA GLN A 82 15.72 4.42 -10.58
C GLN A 82 14.26 4.54 -10.20
N TYR A 83 13.74 3.49 -9.58
CA TYR A 83 12.43 3.54 -8.96
C TYR A 83 12.54 4.44 -7.73
N ARG A 84 11.59 5.35 -7.58
CA ARG A 84 11.45 6.18 -6.39
C ARG A 84 10.00 6.19 -5.98
N ASP A 85 9.75 5.74 -4.76
CA ASP A 85 8.57 6.16 -4.02
C ASP A 85 8.59 7.70 -4.02
N ASP A 86 7.54 8.34 -4.53
CA ASP A 86 7.55 9.78 -4.79
C ASP A 86 7.76 10.55 -3.47
N PRO A 87 8.91 11.25 -3.32
CA PRO A 87 9.21 11.97 -2.08
C PRO A 87 8.35 13.22 -1.90
N ASP A 88 7.72 13.72 -2.98
CA ASP A 88 6.73 14.81 -2.98
C ASP A 88 5.29 14.26 -2.90
N ALA A 89 5.10 12.95 -2.68
CA ALA A 89 3.81 12.34 -2.41
C ALA A 89 3.29 12.73 -1.02
N ALA A 90 3.04 14.02 -0.80
CA ALA A 90 2.09 14.53 0.17
C ALA A 90 0.76 13.73 0.13
N LYS A 91 0.44 13.13 -1.02
CA LYS A 91 -0.69 12.23 -1.24
C LYS A 91 -0.61 10.92 -0.45
N CYS A 92 0.58 10.37 -0.24
CA CYS A 92 0.79 9.12 0.51
C CYS A 92 1.21 9.33 1.97
N VAL A 93 1.51 10.57 2.37
CA VAL A 93 1.86 10.92 3.76
C VAL A 93 0.82 10.39 4.74
N ARG A 94 -0.47 10.56 4.46
CA ARG A 94 -1.52 10.08 5.36
C ARG A 94 -1.51 8.57 5.52
N ALA A 95 -1.38 7.82 4.42
CA ALA A 95 -1.32 6.35 4.49
C ALA A 95 -0.05 5.86 5.21
N ALA A 96 1.07 6.57 5.02
CA ALA A 96 2.31 6.31 5.74
C ALA A 96 2.17 6.57 7.25
N GLU A 97 1.55 7.69 7.64
CA GLU A 97 1.25 8.03 9.03
C GLU A 97 0.27 7.03 9.67
N ASP A 98 -0.74 6.57 8.93
CA ASP A 98 -1.70 5.57 9.40
C ASP A 98 -1.00 4.22 9.65
N TYR A 99 -0.10 3.78 8.75
CA TYR A 99 0.70 2.57 8.93
C TYR A 99 1.67 2.69 10.11
N GLU A 100 2.43 3.78 10.19
CA GLU A 100 3.38 4.00 11.28
C GLU A 100 2.66 4.16 12.63
N GLY A 101 1.54 4.87 12.65
CA GLY A 101 0.68 5.02 13.82
C GLY A 101 0.13 3.67 14.29
N CYS A 102 -0.26 2.79 13.37
CA CYS A 102 -0.66 1.43 13.73
C CYS A 102 0.49 0.65 14.40
N ARG A 103 1.68 0.67 13.80
CA ARG A 103 2.86 -0.01 14.35
C ARG A 103 3.23 0.50 15.75
N GLN A 104 3.25 1.82 15.92
CA GLN A 104 3.58 2.45 17.21
C GLN A 104 2.54 2.14 18.28
N ASN A 105 1.25 2.27 17.94
CA ASN A 105 0.15 2.01 18.87
C ASN A 105 0.13 0.55 19.33
N THR A 106 0.51 -0.41 18.48
CA THR A 106 0.59 -1.83 18.86
C THR A 106 1.89 -2.17 19.58
N SER A 107 2.96 -1.38 19.41
CA SER A 107 4.24 -1.63 20.06
C SER A 107 4.14 -1.46 21.58
N ALA A 108 4.64 -2.46 22.33
CA ALA A 108 4.78 -2.36 23.78
C ALA A 108 5.86 -1.35 24.22
N ARG A 109 6.71 -0.88 23.29
CA ARG A 109 7.80 0.07 23.59
C ARG A 109 7.26 1.48 23.87
N ASP A 110 6.22 1.91 23.16
CA ASP A 110 5.64 3.26 23.34
C ASP A 110 4.59 3.34 24.45
N ARG A 111 4.04 2.21 24.91
CA ARG A 111 3.15 2.18 26.09
C ARG A 111 3.88 2.13 27.44
N GLY A 112 5.21 2.10 27.43
CA GLY A 112 6.03 2.10 28.64
C GLY A 112 6.26 3.50 29.23
N PRO A 113 6.75 3.61 30.48
CA PRO A 113 7.06 4.91 31.12
C PRO A 113 8.19 5.71 30.43
N TYR A 114 8.84 5.12 29.42
CA TYR A 114 9.87 5.72 28.58
C TYR A 114 9.49 5.74 27.10
N GLY A 115 8.24 5.39 26.77
CA GLY A 115 7.72 5.45 25.41
C GLY A 115 7.61 6.89 24.93
N ASN A 116 7.84 7.12 23.64
CA ASN A 116 7.64 8.45 23.06
C ASN A 116 6.13 8.58 22.81
N PRO A 117 5.41 9.53 23.44
CA PRO A 117 4.00 9.70 23.14
C PRO A 117 3.91 10.15 21.68
N GLY A 118 3.49 9.24 20.80
CA GLY A 118 3.20 9.55 19.40
C GLY A 118 2.22 10.74 19.29
N PRO A 119 2.08 11.34 18.10
CA PRO A 119 1.23 12.50 17.92
C PRO A 119 -0.21 12.18 18.37
N GLN A 120 -0.69 12.94 19.35
CA GLN A 120 -2.08 12.83 19.83
C GLN A 120 -2.99 13.38 18.73
N SER A 121 -3.70 12.50 18.03
CA SER A 121 -4.80 12.89 17.16
C SER A 121 -5.95 13.42 18.03
N GLU A 122 -6.20 14.73 17.96
CA GLU A 122 -7.37 15.43 18.54
C GLU A 122 -8.68 15.09 17.82
#